data_AF-A0A9X3BLU1-F1
#
_entry.id   AF-A0A9X3BLU1-F1
#
_cell.length_a   1.000
_cell.length_b   1.000
_cell.length_c   1.000
_cell.angle_alpha   90.00
_cell.angle_beta   90.00
_cell.angle_gamma   90.00
#
_symmetry.space_group_name_H-M   'P 1'
#
loop_
_entity.id
_entity.type
_entity.pdbx_description
1 polymer ?
#
loop_
_entity_poly.entity_id
_entity_poly.type
_entity_poly.pdbx_seq_one_letter_code
_entity_poly.pdbx_strand_id
1 'polypeptide(L)'
;MTVACRVFGHNPSFLAEGPVMRWSCARCGGDAGEKEYPTAAHAARYAAAFNRRDADDLGRRAPLLGMLPLRLWRRLRRRDGTGD
;
A
#
# COMPACT_ATOMS: atom_id res chain seq x y z
N MET A 1 9.42 3.80 7.07
CA MET A 1 9.30 3.22 5.72
C MET A 1 10.21 2.01 5.55
N THR A 2 9.70 0.81 5.81
CA THR A 2 10.40 -0.44 5.51
C THR A 2 10.21 -0.82 4.04
N VAL A 3 11.21 -1.46 3.42
CA VAL A 3 11.20 -1.89 2.00
C VAL A 3 9.97 -2.75 1.68
N ALA A 4 9.53 -3.58 2.63
CA ALA A 4 8.34 -4.40 2.51
C ALA A 4 7.05 -3.58 2.21
N CYS A 5 6.89 -2.41 2.82
CA CYS A 5 5.67 -1.60 2.65
C CYS A 5 5.52 -1.05 1.23
N ARG A 6 6.64 -0.72 0.55
CA ARG A 6 6.62 -0.29 -0.87
C ARG A 6 6.33 -1.43 -1.84
N VAL A 7 6.83 -2.64 -1.57
CA VAL A 7 6.73 -3.79 -2.49
C VAL A 7 5.32 -4.39 -2.50
N PHE A 8 4.65 -4.43 -1.34
CA PHE A 8 3.32 -5.07 -1.21
C PHE A 8 2.13 -4.11 -1.35
N GLY A 9 2.38 -2.81 -1.61
CA GLY A 9 1.31 -1.83 -1.84
C GLY A 9 0.48 -1.53 -0.59
N HIS A 10 1.13 -1.10 0.49
CA HIS A 10 0.44 -0.76 1.74
C HIS A 10 -0.06 0.69 1.73
N ASN A 11 -1.29 0.91 2.22
CA ASN A 11 -1.96 2.22 2.35
C ASN A 11 -1.97 2.65 3.83
N PRO A 12 -1.00 3.48 4.27
CA PRO A 12 -1.03 4.05 5.60
C PRO A 12 -2.10 5.13 5.71
N SER A 13 -2.97 5.03 6.71
CA SER A 13 -3.96 6.07 7.01
C SER A 13 -3.32 7.16 7.88
N PHE A 14 -3.45 8.41 7.46
CA PHE A 14 -2.96 9.56 8.20
C PHE A 14 -4.10 10.25 8.97
N LEU A 15 -3.93 10.46 10.27
CA LEU A 15 -4.87 11.12 11.16
C LEU A 15 -4.21 12.33 11.82
N ALA A 16 -4.98 13.39 12.07
CA ALA A 16 -4.53 14.53 12.86
C ALA A 16 -5.22 14.54 14.23
N GLU A 17 -4.41 14.63 15.29
CA GLU A 17 -4.80 14.73 16.68
C GLU A 17 -4.19 16.03 17.25
N GLY A 18 -4.95 17.12 17.18
CA GLY A 18 -4.43 18.45 17.51
C GLY A 18 -3.23 18.80 16.63
N PRO A 19 -2.10 19.28 17.19
CA PRO A 19 -0.89 19.60 16.43
C PRO A 19 -0.12 18.37 15.93
N VAL A 20 -0.51 17.15 16.31
CA VAL A 20 0.21 15.93 15.96
C VAL A 20 -0.51 15.23 14.81
N MET A 21 0.25 14.80 13.81
CA MET A 21 -0.22 13.90 12.76
C MET A 21 0.32 12.51 13.04
N ARG A 22 -0.54 11.51 13.14
CA ARG A 22 -0.18 10.09 13.31
C ARG A 22 -0.47 9.33 12.02
N TRP A 23 0.31 8.30 11.76
CA TRP A 23 -0.01 7.34 10.69
C TRP A 23 0.31 5.92 11.12
N SER A 24 -0.42 4.99 10.54
CA SER A 24 -0.13 3.57 10.66
C SER A 24 -0.58 2.82 9.42
N CYS A 25 0.22 1.83 9.03
CA CYS A 25 -0.14 0.90 8.00
C CYS A 25 -1.16 -0.11 8.52
N ALA A 26 -2.39 -0.10 8.00
CA ALA A 26 -3.45 -1.01 8.42
C ALA A 26 -3.14 -2.50 8.20
N ARG A 27 -2.21 -2.83 7.29
CA ARG A 27 -1.93 -4.21 6.87
C ARG A 27 -0.75 -4.86 7.60
N CYS A 28 0.28 -4.11 7.97
CA CYS A 28 1.43 -4.68 8.70
C CYS A 28 1.74 -4.00 10.02
N GLY A 29 1.17 -2.82 10.29
CA GLY A 29 1.51 -2.00 11.47
C GLY A 29 2.94 -1.47 11.51
N GLY A 30 3.85 -1.98 10.67
CA GLY A 30 5.28 -1.70 10.73
C GLY A 30 5.72 -0.38 10.10
N ASP A 31 4.84 0.28 9.33
CA ASP A 31 5.05 1.68 8.93
C ASP A 31 4.06 2.53 9.72
N ALA A 32 4.49 2.95 10.90
CA ALA A 32 3.75 3.81 11.79
C ALA A 32 4.65 4.92 12.32
N GLY A 33 4.06 6.04 12.69
CA GLY A 33 4.79 7.16 13.24
C GLY A 33 3.90 8.33 13.55
N GLU A 34 4.54 9.37 14.07
CA GLU A 34 3.91 10.63 14.40
C GLU A 34 4.81 11.80 13.99
N LYS A 35 4.18 12.94 13.73
CA LYS A 35 4.86 14.19 13.43
C LYS A 35 4.09 15.36 14.03
N GLU A 36 4.77 16.14 14.85
CA GLU A 36 4.24 17.36 15.44
C GLU A 36 4.40 18.54 14.48
N TYR A 37 3.40 19.42 14.49
CA TYR A 37 3.34 20.65 13.72
C TYR A 37 3.06 21.84 14.63
N PRO A 38 3.41 23.07 14.20
CA PRO A 38 3.14 24.27 14.98
C PRO A 38 1.66 24.52 15.27
N THR A 39 0.75 23.99 14.44
CA THR A 39 -0.69 24.18 14.59
C THR A 39 -1.47 22.91 14.22
N ALA A 40 -2.65 22.76 14.80
CA ALA A 40 -3.58 21.69 14.43
C ALA A 40 -4.03 21.79 12.96
N ALA A 41 -4.17 23.01 12.44
CA ALA A 41 -4.49 23.24 11.04
C ALA A 41 -3.40 22.69 10.10
N HIS A 42 -2.12 22.80 10.48
CA HIS A 42 -1.04 22.18 9.73
C HIS A 42 -1.13 20.66 9.75
N ALA A 43 -1.27 20.05 10.93
CA ALA A 43 -1.41 18.60 11.06
C ALA A 43 -2.57 18.07 10.20
N ALA A 44 -3.75 18.69 10.29
CA ALA A 44 -4.93 18.32 9.51
C ALA A 44 -4.73 18.47 7.99
N ARG A 45 -4.13 19.59 7.56
CA ARG A 45 -3.84 19.84 6.14
C ARG A 45 -2.93 18.78 5.55
N TYR A 46 -1.86 18.43 6.26
CA TYR A 46 -0.92 17.42 5.79
C TYR A 46 -1.53 16.01 5.83
N ALA A 47 -2.26 15.65 6.88
CA ALA A 47 -2.97 14.36 6.94
C ALA A 47 -3.91 14.17 5.73
N ALA A 48 -4.72 15.19 5.42
CA ALA A 48 -5.63 15.16 4.27
C ALA A 48 -4.87 15.08 2.93
N ALA A 49 -3.76 15.80 2.78
CA ALA A 49 -2.96 15.77 1.56
C ALA A 49 -2.31 14.40 1.32
N PHE A 50 -1.79 13.75 2.36
CA PHE A 50 -1.21 12.41 2.25
C PHE A 50 -2.26 11.36 1.92
N ASN A 51 -3.44 11.39 2.56
CA ASN A 51 -4.54 10.49 2.24
C ASN A 51 -5.01 10.63 0.79
N ARG A 52 -5.09 11.87 0.24
CA ARG A 52 -5.46 12.09 -1.17
C ARG A 52 -4.43 11.51 -2.13
N ARG A 53 -3.14 11.78 -1.89
CA ARG A 53 -2.06 11.27 -2.75
C ARG A 53 -2.03 9.74 -2.75
N ASP A 54 -2.27 9.12 -1.60
CA ASP A 54 -2.28 7.66 -1.51
C ASP A 54 -3.46 7.04 -2.26
N ALA A 55 -4.66 7.63 -2.17
CA ALA A 55 -5.82 7.20 -2.96
C ALA A 55 -5.56 7.27 -4.48
N ASP A 56 -4.92 8.35 -4.95
CA ASP A 56 -4.54 8.51 -6.37
C ASP A 56 -3.46 7.50 -6.79
N ASP A 57 -2.49 7.24 -5.92
CA ASP A 57 -1.40 6.28 -6.16
C ASP A 57 -1.89 4.82 -6.11
N LEU A 58 -2.94 4.50 -5.34
CA LEU A 58 -3.53 3.16 -5.25
C LEU A 58 -4.10 2.70 -6.60
N GLY A 59 -4.73 3.62 -7.34
CA GLY A 59 -5.19 3.36 -8.71
C GLY A 59 -4.03 3.21 -9.71
N ARG A 60 -2.90 3.88 -9.47
CA ARG A 60 -1.70 3.85 -10.33
C ARG A 60 -0.81 2.63 -10.08
N ARG A 61 -0.72 2.18 -8.82
CA ARG A 61 0.09 1.02 -8.39
C ARG A 61 -0.70 -0.27 -8.27
N ALA A 62 -1.94 -0.33 -8.79
CA ALA A 62 -2.62 -1.60 -8.97
C ALA A 62 -1.68 -2.54 -9.73
N PRO A 63 -1.19 -3.62 -9.10
CA PRO A 63 -0.21 -4.47 -9.73
C PRO A 63 -0.91 -5.14 -10.92
N LEU A 64 -0.52 -4.76 -12.13
CA LEU A 64 -0.81 -5.51 -13.36
C LEU A 64 -0.20 -6.94 -13.30
N LEU A 65 0.47 -7.29 -12.21
CA LEU A 65 1.03 -8.61 -11.88
C LEU A 65 0.07 -9.54 -11.13
N GLY A 66 -1.20 -9.17 -10.97
CA GLY A 66 -2.22 -10.04 -10.35
C GLY A 66 -2.74 -11.20 -11.22
N MET A 67 -2.28 -11.38 -12.47
CA MET A 67 -2.99 -12.26 -13.41
C MET A 67 -2.12 -13.20 -14.25
N LEU A 68 -0.83 -13.43 -13.95
CA LEU A 68 -0.04 -14.28 -14.86
C LEU A 68 1.10 -15.21 -14.37
N PRO A 69 1.23 -15.62 -13.09
CA PRO A 69 2.08 -16.78 -12.78
C PRO A 69 1.34 -18.12 -12.92
N LEU A 70 0.09 -18.19 -12.45
CA LEU A 70 -0.62 -19.47 -12.29
C LEU A 70 -1.32 -19.97 -13.57
N ARG A 71 -1.68 -19.07 -14.50
CA ARG A 71 -2.35 -19.45 -15.75
C ARG A 71 -1.40 -20.12 -16.75
N LEU A 72 -0.11 -19.73 -16.76
CA LEU A 72 0.92 -20.44 -17.52
C LEU A 72 1.21 -21.82 -16.92
N TRP A 73 1.32 -21.91 -15.60
CA TRP A 73 1.68 -23.16 -14.93
C TRP A 73 0.62 -24.26 -15.10
N ARG A 74 -0.67 -23.90 -15.16
CA ARG A 74 -1.77 -24.85 -15.47
C ARG A 74 -1.77 -25.34 -16.92
N ARG A 75 -1.19 -24.62 -17.88
CA ARG A 75 -1.09 -25.06 -19.29
C ARG A 75 0.06 -26.03 -19.51
N LEU A 76 1.16 -25.90 -18.76
CA LEU A 76 2.30 -26.81 -18.85
C LEU A 76 1.96 -28.19 -18.26
N ARG A 77 1.26 -28.25 -17.12
CA ARG A 77 0.89 -29.52 -16.46
C ARG A 77 -0.17 -30.36 -17.18
N ARG A 78 -0.75 -29.89 -18.28
CA ARG A 78 -1.71 -30.68 -19.09
C ARG A 78 -1.08 -31.41 -20.27
N ARG A 79 0.23 -31.26 -20.50
CA ARG A 79 0.94 -31.90 -21.62
C ARG A 79 1.67 -33.19 -21.26
N ASP A 80 1.75 -33.56 -19.99
CA ASP A 80 2.48 -34.77 -19.54
C ASP A 80 1.58 -36.01 -19.40
N GLY A 81 0.51 -36.12 -20.19
CA GLY A 81 -0.52 -37.17 -20.02
C GLY A 81 -0.96 -37.89 -21.29
N THR A 82 -0.23 -37.80 -22.40
CA THR A 82 -0.51 -38.61 -23.61
C THR A 82 0.75 -38.70 -24.48
N GLY A 83 1.33 -39.89 -24.58
CA GLY A 83 2.31 -40.20 -25.64
C GLY A 83 3.31 -41.29 -25.27
N ASP A 84 2.84 -42.55 -25.38
CA ASP A 84 3.58 -43.82 -25.58
C ASP A 84 4.72 -44.17 -24.60
#